data_AF-X8ANC6-F1
#
_entry.id   AF-X8ANC6-F1
#
_cell.length_a   1.000
_cell.length_b   1.000
_cell.length_c   1.000
_cell.angle_alpha   90.00
_cell.angle_beta   90.00
_cell.angle_gamma   90.00
#
_symmetry.space_group_name_H-M   'P 1'
#
loop_
_entity.id
_entity.type
_entity.pdbx_description
1 polymer ?
#
loop_
_entity_poly.entity_id
_entity_poly.type
_entity_poly.pdbx_seq_one_letter_code
_entity_poly.pdbx_strand_id
1 'polypeptide(L)'
;MLEVPLIVSQMDTTPLYDDCAFLADWPGVPVGNEEGEIISAALGDKKAILLAHHGQVVAGASIEEACSLAMLIERAAKLQLAAMAAGTIKELPEKLAREAHDWTLRPERSRRTSPTTRVGRSSATLTS
;
A
#
# COMPACT_ATOMS: atom_id res chain seq x y z
N MET A 1 10.33 6.67 18.01
CA MET A 1 9.24 6.42 17.05
C MET A 1 8.23 7.55 17.18
N LEU A 2 7.51 7.92 16.12
CA LEU A 2 6.52 9.02 16.17
C LEU A 2 5.11 8.56 16.60
N GLU A 3 4.85 7.25 16.62
CA GLU A 3 3.53 6.66 16.99
C GLU A 3 2.35 7.25 16.21
N VAL A 4 2.57 7.62 14.95
CA VAL A 4 1.52 8.12 14.05
C VAL A 4 1.18 7.09 12.99
N PRO A 5 -0.10 7.00 12.58
CA PRO A 5 -0.49 6.16 11.45
C PRO A 5 0.11 6.67 10.13
N LEU A 6 0.07 5.81 9.12
CA LEU A 6 0.42 6.21 7.75
C LEU A 6 -0.63 7.18 7.20
N ILE A 7 -0.18 8.33 6.70
CA ILE A 7 -1.02 9.34 6.04
C ILE A 7 -0.80 9.22 4.54
N VAL A 8 -1.83 8.77 3.83
CA VAL A 8 -1.81 8.66 2.36
C VAL A 8 -2.11 10.03 1.73
N SER A 9 -1.06 10.77 1.41
CA SER A 9 -1.14 12.16 0.92
C SER A 9 -0.79 12.33 -0.57
N GLN A 10 -0.57 11.24 -1.31
CA GLN A 10 -0.21 11.29 -2.72
C GLN A 10 -0.76 10.09 -3.50
N MET A 11 -1.02 10.29 -4.80
CA MET A 11 -1.63 9.29 -5.67
C MET A 11 -0.84 7.96 -5.69
N ASP A 12 0.48 7.99 -5.74
CA ASP A 12 1.29 6.76 -5.82
C ASP A 12 1.12 5.83 -4.61
N THR A 13 0.71 6.38 -3.47
CA THR A 13 0.49 5.65 -2.21
C THR A 13 -0.96 5.27 -1.97
N THR A 14 -1.89 5.62 -2.89
CA THR A 14 -3.31 5.28 -2.74
C THR A 14 -3.63 3.78 -2.69
N PRO A 15 -2.78 2.83 -3.14
CA PRO A 15 -3.01 1.41 -2.84
C PRO A 15 -3.00 1.07 -1.35
N LEU A 16 -2.55 1.99 -0.48
CA LEU A 16 -2.58 1.84 0.97
C LEU A 16 -3.70 2.66 1.63
N TYR A 17 -4.51 3.40 0.84
CA TYR A 17 -5.62 4.20 1.37
C TYR A 17 -6.68 3.28 1.94
N ASP A 18 -7.02 3.44 3.22
CA ASP A 18 -7.85 2.52 4.01
C ASP A 18 -7.34 1.06 4.08
N ASP A 19 -6.18 0.76 3.50
CA ASP A 19 -5.58 -0.58 3.40
C ASP A 19 -4.32 -0.75 4.28
N CYS A 20 -3.99 0.28 5.08
CA CYS A 20 -2.92 0.26 6.07
C CYS A 20 -3.48 0.42 7.51
N ALA A 21 -3.36 -0.62 8.31
CA ALA A 21 -3.63 -0.59 9.75
C ALA A 21 -2.48 0.08 10.52
N PHE A 22 -2.75 0.41 11.78
CA PHE A 22 -1.75 0.88 12.73
C PHE A 22 -1.98 0.23 14.10
N LEU A 23 -0.97 -0.44 14.63
CA LEU A 23 -0.96 -0.95 16.00
C LEU A 23 -0.10 -0.02 16.85
N ALA A 24 -0.76 0.76 17.72
CA ALA A 24 -0.11 1.79 18.53
C ALA A 24 0.64 1.23 19.75
N ASP A 25 0.12 0.15 20.34
CA ASP A 25 0.66 -0.40 21.58
C ASP A 25 1.60 -1.58 21.29
N TRP A 26 2.87 -1.44 21.68
CA TRP A 26 3.84 -2.53 21.67
C TRP A 26 3.90 -3.18 23.05
N PRO A 27 3.42 -4.44 23.23
CA PRO A 27 3.38 -5.09 24.53
C PRO A 27 4.77 -5.57 25.04
N GLY A 28 5.85 -5.24 24.33
CA GLY A 28 7.20 -5.75 24.57
C GLY A 28 7.52 -6.93 23.65
N VAL A 29 8.61 -7.66 23.95
CA VAL A 29 9.03 -8.82 23.17
C VAL A 29 8.06 -9.97 23.43
N PRO A 30 7.24 -10.36 22.45
CA PRO A 30 6.22 -11.37 22.67
C PRO A 30 6.83 -12.78 22.66
N VAL A 31 6.14 -13.71 23.32
CA VAL A 31 6.58 -15.10 23.45
C VAL A 31 5.49 -16.01 22.88
N GLY A 32 5.84 -16.81 21.87
CA GLY A 32 4.89 -17.76 21.26
C GLY A 32 3.92 -17.10 20.27
N ASN A 33 2.65 -17.53 20.28
CA ASN A 33 1.67 -17.16 19.27
C ASN A 33 0.96 -15.81 19.53
N GLU A 34 1.10 -15.24 20.72
CA GLU A 34 0.39 -14.03 21.15
C GLU A 34 0.67 -12.83 20.22
N GLU A 35 1.90 -12.71 19.71
CA GLU A 35 2.25 -11.68 18.73
C GLU A 35 1.41 -11.79 17.46
N GLY A 36 1.31 -13.02 16.93
CA GLY A 36 0.57 -13.28 15.70
C GLY A 36 -0.92 -12.99 15.86
N GLU A 37 -1.49 -13.32 17.02
CA GLU A 37 -2.90 -13.03 17.34
C GLU A 37 -3.17 -11.52 17.43
N ILE A 38 -2.31 -10.77 18.13
CA ILE A 38 -2.43 -9.32 18.24
C ILE A 38 -2.27 -8.63 16.86
N ILE A 39 -1.23 -9.00 16.11
CA ILE A 39 -0.96 -8.39 14.80
C ILE A 39 -2.07 -8.73 13.80
N SER A 40 -2.51 -10.00 13.74
CA SER A 40 -3.58 -10.41 12.81
C SER A 40 -4.93 -9.77 13.16
N ALA A 41 -5.26 -9.65 14.45
CA ALA A 41 -6.46 -8.95 14.89
C ALA A 41 -6.41 -7.45 14.54
N ALA A 42 -5.26 -6.80 14.72
CA ALA A 42 -5.06 -5.39 14.39
C ALA A 42 -5.03 -5.12 12.87
N LEU A 43 -4.50 -6.07 12.08
CA LEU A 43 -4.49 -6.00 10.63
C LEU A 43 -5.91 -6.09 10.06
N GLY A 44 -6.75 -6.99 10.60
CA GLY A 44 -8.13 -7.17 10.16
C GLY A 44 -8.23 -7.59 8.69
N ASP A 45 -8.98 -6.84 7.90
CA ASP A 45 -9.17 -7.04 6.47
C ASP A 45 -8.17 -6.29 5.58
N LYS A 46 -7.25 -5.55 6.21
CA LYS A 46 -6.25 -4.71 5.52
C LYS A 46 -5.05 -5.52 5.06
N LYS A 47 -4.26 -4.95 4.17
CA LYS A 47 -3.10 -5.62 3.58
C LYS A 47 -1.77 -5.24 4.22
N ALA A 48 -1.69 -4.09 4.86
CA ALA A 48 -0.47 -3.62 5.50
C ALA A 48 -0.75 -3.12 6.91
N ILE A 49 0.25 -3.20 7.78
CA ILE A 49 0.17 -2.65 9.14
C ILE A 49 1.52 -2.04 9.55
N LEU A 50 1.46 -0.86 10.15
CA LEU A 50 2.58 -0.28 10.90
C LEU A 50 2.45 -0.65 12.37
N LEU A 51 3.52 -1.21 12.94
CA LEU A 51 3.61 -1.62 14.33
C LEU A 51 4.51 -0.63 15.06
N ALA A 52 3.97 0.12 16.02
CA ALA A 52 4.76 1.07 16.80
C ALA A 52 5.97 0.37 17.44
N HIS A 53 7.14 1.02 17.38
CA HIS A 53 8.43 0.51 17.91
C HIS A 53 8.94 -0.82 17.33
N HIS A 54 8.32 -1.37 16.27
CA HIS A 54 8.64 -2.69 15.74
C HIS A 54 8.98 -2.65 14.25
N GLY A 55 8.04 -2.23 13.40
CA GLY A 55 8.24 -2.22 11.95
C GLY A 55 6.94 -2.27 11.16
N GLN A 56 6.96 -2.98 10.03
CA GLN A 56 5.80 -3.18 9.18
C GLN A 56 5.56 -4.67 8.90
N VAL A 57 4.31 -5.05 8.71
CA VAL A 57 3.91 -6.37 8.22
C VAL A 57 2.94 -6.19 7.05
N VAL A 58 3.04 -7.07 6.05
CA VAL A 58 2.18 -7.06 4.87
C VAL A 58 1.65 -8.47 4.60
N ALA A 59 0.36 -8.57 4.29
CA ALA A 59 -0.31 -9.76 3.79
C ALA A 59 -0.78 -9.52 2.35
N GLY A 60 -0.47 -10.47 1.46
CA GLY A 60 -0.89 -10.46 0.07
C GLY A 60 -1.38 -11.83 -0.38
N ALA A 61 -2.20 -11.88 -1.42
CA ALA A 61 -2.69 -13.12 -2.02
C ALA A 61 -1.60 -13.87 -2.81
N SER A 62 -0.48 -13.22 -3.10
CA SER A 62 0.72 -13.83 -3.68
C SER A 62 1.99 -13.19 -3.12
N ILE A 63 3.13 -13.84 -3.37
CA ILE A 63 4.46 -13.32 -2.97
C ILE A 63 4.72 -11.99 -3.68
N GLU A 64 4.39 -11.88 -4.96
CA GLU A 64 4.58 -10.67 -5.77
C GLU A 64 3.77 -9.49 -5.23
N GLU A 65 2.52 -9.73 -4.81
CA GLU A 65 1.69 -8.71 -4.19
C GLU A 65 2.27 -8.26 -2.84
N ALA A 66 2.62 -9.22 -1.97
CA ALA A 66 3.20 -8.93 -0.66
C ALA A 66 4.52 -8.14 -0.78
N CYS A 67 5.40 -8.53 -1.69
CA CYS A 67 6.66 -7.82 -1.96
C CYS A 67 6.42 -6.41 -2.49
N SER A 68 5.48 -6.24 -3.43
CA SER A 68 5.16 -4.93 -4.00
C SER A 68 4.60 -3.97 -2.95
N LEU A 69 3.68 -4.47 -2.11
CA LEU A 69 3.09 -3.68 -1.03
C LEU A 69 4.11 -3.36 0.06
N ALA A 70 4.97 -4.30 0.45
CA ALA A 70 6.04 -4.07 1.44
C ALA A 70 7.01 -2.96 1.00
N MET A 71 7.35 -2.91 -0.29
CA MET A 71 8.14 -1.81 -0.85
C MET A 71 7.36 -0.48 -0.86
N LEU A 72 6.06 -0.54 -1.12
CA LEU A 72 5.21 0.64 -1.19
C LEU A 72 5.00 1.29 0.19
N ILE A 73 4.71 0.51 1.24
CA ILE A 73 4.53 1.05 2.60
C ILE A 73 5.83 1.64 3.16
N GLU A 74 6.99 1.03 2.88
CA GLU A 74 8.31 1.59 3.20
C GLU A 74 8.54 2.93 2.48
N ARG A 75 8.20 3.01 1.19
CA ARG A 75 8.29 4.27 0.42
C ARG A 75 7.34 5.33 0.97
N ALA A 76 6.11 4.95 1.29
CA ALA A 76 5.09 5.85 1.84
C ALA A 76 5.54 6.43 3.20
N ALA A 77 6.05 5.60 4.10
CA ALA A 77 6.57 6.03 5.39
C ALA A 77 7.74 7.03 5.24
N LYS A 78 8.69 6.75 4.34
CA LYS A 78 9.79 7.69 4.02
C LYS A 78 9.29 9.03 3.50
N LEU A 79 8.31 9.02 2.61
CA LEU A 79 7.72 10.24 2.04
C LEU A 79 6.95 11.03 3.09
N GLN A 80 6.21 10.36 3.98
CA GLN A 80 5.55 10.99 5.12
C GLN A 80 6.57 11.68 6.04
N LEU A 81 7.65 11.02 6.41
CA LEU A 81 8.71 11.63 7.24
C LEU A 81 9.32 12.86 6.56
N ALA A 82 9.61 12.77 5.26
CA ALA A 82 10.14 13.90 4.49
C ALA A 82 9.15 15.07 4.43
N ALA A 83 7.85 14.79 4.24
CA ALA A 83 6.82 15.81 4.23
C ALA A 83 6.64 16.47 5.61
N MET A 84 6.65 15.67 6.70
CA MET A 84 6.58 16.18 8.08
C MET A 84 7.76 17.08 8.44
N ALA A 85 8.95 16.77 7.92
CA ALA A 85 10.12 17.62 8.09
C ALA A 85 10.01 18.95 7.34
N ALA A 86 9.28 18.97 6.22
CA ALA A 86 9.07 20.17 5.41
C ALA A 86 7.85 21.00 5.85
N GLY A 87 6.87 20.40 6.53
CA GLY A 87 5.67 21.08 7.01
C GLY A 87 4.51 20.16 7.38
N THR A 88 3.30 20.70 7.40
CA THR A 88 2.08 19.93 7.71
C THR A 88 1.60 19.19 6.47
N ILE A 89 1.45 17.87 6.58
CA ILE A 89 0.87 17.03 5.53
C ILE A 89 -0.57 17.46 5.26
N LYS A 90 -0.93 17.48 3.98
CA LYS A 90 -2.31 17.65 3.51
C LYS A 90 -2.78 16.32 2.95
N GLU A 91 -3.83 15.77 3.56
CA GLU A 91 -4.45 14.54 3.09
C GLU A 91 -5.10 14.70 1.72
N LEU A 92 -5.20 13.60 0.98
CA LEU A 92 -5.98 13.57 -0.24
C LEU A 92 -7.47 13.75 0.10
N PRO A 93 -8.24 14.45 -0.74
CA PRO A 93 -9.70 14.42 -0.63
C PRO A 93 -10.19 12.97 -0.71
N GLU A 94 -10.97 12.53 0.27
CA GLU A 94 -11.41 11.13 0.42
C GLU A 94 -11.92 10.53 -0.89
N LYS A 95 -12.79 11.25 -1.60
CA LYS A 95 -13.33 10.80 -2.89
C LYS A 95 -12.23 10.45 -3.89
N LEU A 96 -11.23 11.33 -4.04
CA LEU A 96 -10.12 11.11 -4.99
C LEU A 96 -9.20 9.99 -4.52
N ALA A 97 -9.00 9.85 -3.21
CA ALA A 97 -8.19 8.79 -2.65
C ALA A 97 -8.82 7.41 -2.89
N ARG A 98 -10.13 7.26 -2.64
CA ARG A 98 -10.91 6.04 -2.96
C ARG A 98 -10.92 5.74 -4.46
N GLU A 99 -11.18 6.73 -5.31
CA GLU A 99 -11.16 6.55 -6.77
C GLU A 99 -9.79 6.05 -7.28
N ALA A 100 -8.70 6.62 -6.78
CA ALA A 100 -7.33 6.22 -7.16
C ALA A 100 -6.93 4.85 -6.58
N HIS A 101 -7.32 4.55 -5.35
CA HIS A 101 -7.18 3.22 -4.74
C HIS A 101 -7.86 2.16 -5.62
N ASP A 102 -9.16 2.32 -5.89
CA ASP A 102 -9.96 1.36 -6.63
C ASP A 102 -9.48 1.19 -8.07
N TRP A 103 -9.03 2.28 -8.70
CA TRP A 103 -8.41 2.23 -10.02
C TRP A 103 -7.14 1.37 -10.03
N THR A 104 -6.33 1.47 -8.99
CA THR A 104 -5.04 0.76 -8.91
C THR A 104 -5.21 -0.74 -8.69
N LEU A 105 -6.30 -1.15 -8.04
CA LEU A 105 -6.66 -2.55 -7.83
C LEU A 105 -7.25 -3.23 -9.07
N ARG A 106 -7.55 -2.49 -10.15
CA ARG A 106 -8.12 -3.08 -11.36
C ARG A 106 -7.09 -3.94 -12.10
N PRO A 107 -7.43 -5.19 -12.48
CA PRO A 107 -6.55 -6.05 -13.29
C PRO A 107 -6.12 -5.44 -14.63
N GLU A 108 -6.89 -4.46 -15.13
CA GLU A 108 -6.62 -3.72 -16.37
C GLU A 108 -5.39 -2.82 -16.28
N ARG A 109 -5.04 -2.32 -15.08
CA ARG A 109 -3.83 -1.51 -14.89
C ARG A 109 -2.59 -2.33 -15.24
N SER A 110 -2.44 -3.50 -14.61
CA SER A 110 -1.33 -4.42 -14.86
C SER A 110 -1.26 -4.82 -16.33
N ARG A 111 -2.42 -5.02 -16.98
CA ARG A 111 -2.49 -5.34 -18.42
C ARG A 111 -2.09 -4.18 -19.34
N ARG A 112 -2.32 -2.91 -18.99
CA ARG A 112 -1.96 -1.75 -19.83
C ARG A 112 -0.53 -1.28 -19.66
N THR A 113 0.10 -1.54 -18.51
CA THR A 113 1.48 -1.13 -18.22
C THR A 113 2.51 -2.23 -18.47
N SER A 114 2.07 -3.47 -18.72
CA SER A 114 2.95 -4.56 -19.12
C SER A 114 3.52 -4.31 -20.54
N PRO A 115 4.84 -4.45 -20.78
CA PRO A 115 5.44 -4.28 -22.10
C PRO A 115 4.85 -5.23 -23.17
N THR A 116 4.35 -6.39 -22.73
CA THR A 116 3.89 -7.50 -23.57
C THR A 116 2.59 -7.19 -24.33
N THR A 117 1.79 -6.22 -23.90
CA THR A 117 0.49 -5.89 -24.54
C THR A 117 0.58 -4.80 -25.61
N ARG A 118 1.74 -4.18 -25.83
CA ARG A 118 1.91 -3.14 -26.87
C ARG A 118 2.28 -3.69 -28.25
N VAL A 119 2.49 -5.01 -28.39
CA VAL A 119 2.79 -5.66 -29.68
C VAL A 119 1.61 -6.55 -30.08
N GLY A 120 0.59 -5.98 -30.72
CA GLY A 120 -0.50 -6.80 -31.22
C GLY A 120 -1.73 -6.05 -31.72
N ARG A 121 -1.60 -5.40 -32.89
CA ARG A 121 -2.58 -5.34 -34.00
C ARG A 121 -2.39 -4.04 -34.80
N SER A 122 -1.53 -4.12 -35.81
CA SER A 122 -1.71 -3.36 -37.05
C SER A 122 -1.85 -4.39 -38.18
N SER A 123 -3.04 -4.96 -38.32
CA SER A 123 -3.40 -5.65 -39.57
C SER A 123 -3.93 -4.58 -40.52
N ALA A 124 -3.05 -4.05 -41.36
CA ALA A 124 -3.48 -3.26 -42.51
C ALA A 124 -4.21 -4.20 -43.48
N THR A 125 -5.51 -4.01 -43.62
CA THR A 125 -6.31 -4.53 -44.74
C THR A 125 -5.79 -3.92 -46.03
N LEU A 126 -5.08 -4.73 -46.82
CA LEU A 126 -4.86 -4.48 -48.24
C LEU A 126 -6.14 -4.89 -48.97
N THR A 127 -6.93 -3.91 -49.39
CA THR A 127 -7.99 -4.11 -50.40
C THR A 127 -7.34 -4.27 -51.77
N SER A 128 -7.71 -5.35 -52.46
CA SER A 128 -7.46 -5.59 -53.89
C SER A 128 -8.20 -4.61 -54.78
#